data_AF-A0AAW6VBM4-F1
#
_entry.id   AF-A0AAW6VBM4-F1
#
_cell.length_a   1.000
_cell.length_b   1.000
_cell.length_c   1.000
_cell.angle_alpha   90.00
_cell.angle_beta   90.00
_cell.angle_gamma   90.00
#
_symmetry.space_group_name_H-M   'P 1'
#
loop_
_entity.id
_entity.type
_entity.pdbx_description
1 polymer ?
#
loop_
_entity_poly.entity_id
_entity_poly.type
_entity_poly.pdbx_seq_one_letter_code
_entity_poly.pdbx_strand_id
1 'polypeptide(L)'
;MWVRNPAVSTLSDEYVNLEGVLTPTGRTTLSADGVVKPTDEYRDGVTAYVWGKVMESGYVLPGTLQGMDGLPADENVAAYAAKGVAVYQLNPADIPAGHSIVKDGIVLASWDQRGHIAYLPPFNMQAQASVLTRPVLTPTQLPESVRAAIEPCAKLACKYTLSQQIPLWVPLAGGSGLPASISTMTTLESYYVCLAAAASWIAWVDAGYASWDETGIGVSYDNAVAWTSQGVELIAAAHIANGGSWGGPMPPWSDDTESVALTFASQAAEAARNISNYADLIWSHLTDDGREKIKAMVSHEATRFVTYAPKYMFSLPNRYGAVVTNYPGDSKSEELAWNLGILARALVLDPDNENAERWAERMVTMQIAALGDRNDLSDPMPLNGLAPRDTLRGTNVNPTRLVENHNVADGQDISRWYSMAALSGSEWIIRTFFRANLPVPAVALWHLRDTMQAVAYMPDGSLWDMDWREPVGELSYAPLIAYMFADPNEDYVTQFLHRASIFAGQQDPETGALPDGSFNWPVYGSSQPGEILQMIMLSARMNDPLTAPHSTNAHYTHLAAIYRSV
;
A
#
# COMPACT_ATOMS: atom_id res chain seq x y z
N MET A 1 31.10 2.41 -24.57
CA MET A 1 30.58 1.05 -24.89
C MET A 1 31.67 0.29 -25.64
N TRP A 2 31.75 -1.03 -25.51
CA TRP A 2 32.71 -1.85 -26.26
C TRP A 2 31.94 -2.79 -27.20
N VAL A 3 32.22 -2.74 -28.50
CA VAL A 3 31.57 -3.51 -29.56
C VAL A 3 32.59 -4.45 -30.18
N ARG A 4 32.22 -5.69 -30.53
CA ARG A 4 33.18 -6.64 -31.15
C ARG A 4 33.64 -6.12 -32.51
N ASN A 5 34.96 -6.12 -32.75
CA ASN A 5 35.54 -5.66 -34.00
C ASN A 5 35.07 -6.56 -35.16
N PRO A 6 34.51 -6.01 -36.25
CA PRO A 6 33.90 -6.79 -37.33
C PRO A 6 34.92 -7.54 -38.20
N ALA A 7 36.18 -7.09 -38.22
CA ALA A 7 37.27 -7.73 -38.98
C ALA A 7 38.05 -8.78 -38.15
N VAL A 8 38.07 -8.65 -36.82
CA VAL A 8 38.86 -9.50 -35.92
C VAL A 8 38.03 -9.88 -34.69
N SER A 9 37.41 -11.06 -34.73
CA SER A 9 36.46 -11.54 -33.71
C SER A 9 37.00 -11.68 -32.29
N THR A 10 38.32 -11.69 -32.11
CA THR A 10 39.00 -11.71 -30.80
C THR A 10 39.19 -10.33 -30.18
N LEU A 11 38.80 -9.25 -30.86
CA LEU A 11 38.93 -7.87 -30.42
C LEU A 11 37.57 -7.18 -30.26
N SER A 12 37.55 -6.12 -29.46
CA SER A 12 36.44 -5.18 -29.33
C SER A 12 36.95 -3.74 -29.39
N ASP A 13 36.20 -2.87 -30.06
CA ASP A 13 36.48 -1.44 -30.24
C ASP A 13 35.61 -0.59 -29.29
N GLU A 14 36.15 0.51 -28.76
CA GLU A 14 35.45 1.42 -27.84
C GLU A 14 34.70 2.52 -28.60
N TYR A 15 33.42 2.69 -28.28
CA TYR A 15 32.52 3.72 -28.82
C TYR A 15 31.97 4.63 -27.72
N VAL A 16 31.74 5.89 -28.05
CA VAL A 16 30.99 6.86 -27.25
C VAL A 16 29.67 7.21 -27.93
N ASN A 17 28.61 7.42 -27.16
CA ASN A 17 27.34 7.93 -27.68
C ASN A 17 27.37 9.47 -27.61
N LEU A 18 27.18 10.12 -28.75
CA LEU A 18 27.03 11.56 -28.88
C LEU A 18 25.64 11.82 -29.51
N GLU A 19 24.70 12.32 -28.71
CA GLU A 19 23.35 12.72 -29.16
C GLU A 19 22.59 11.63 -29.94
N GLY A 20 22.76 10.36 -29.55
CA GLY A 20 22.14 9.19 -30.19
C GLY A 20 23.02 8.49 -31.23
N VAL A 21 24.15 9.08 -31.63
CA VAL A 21 25.07 8.53 -32.62
C VAL A 21 26.29 7.90 -31.95
N LEU A 22 26.53 6.61 -32.22
CA LEU A 22 27.72 5.90 -31.74
C LEU A 22 28.94 6.26 -32.58
N THR A 23 29.93 6.88 -31.96
CA THR A 23 31.20 7.28 -32.61
C THR A 23 32.37 6.45 -32.05
N PRO A 24 33.19 5.80 -32.89
CA PRO A 24 34.35 5.03 -32.43
C PRO A 24 35.46 5.95 -31.91
N THR A 25 36.07 5.56 -30.78
CA THR A 25 37.17 6.30 -30.13
C THR A 25 38.56 5.91 -30.66
N GLY A 26 38.65 4.81 -31.42
CA GLY A 26 39.92 4.23 -31.91
C GLY A 26 40.68 3.38 -30.88
N ARG A 27 40.13 3.13 -29.69
CA ARG A 27 40.70 2.18 -28.72
C ARG A 27 40.15 0.76 -28.92
N THR A 28 41.02 -0.23 -28.71
CA THR A 28 40.71 -1.65 -28.92
C THR A 28 41.15 -2.50 -27.72
N THR A 29 40.41 -3.56 -27.40
CA THR A 29 40.72 -4.53 -26.31
C THR A 29 40.41 -5.96 -26.73
N LEU A 30 40.80 -6.95 -25.93
CA LEU A 30 40.47 -8.37 -26.18
C LEU A 30 38.98 -8.63 -25.85
N SER A 31 38.25 -9.27 -26.76
CA SER A 31 36.88 -9.70 -26.53
C SER A 31 36.87 -10.92 -25.60
N ALA A 32 36.34 -10.77 -24.39
CA ALA A 32 36.08 -11.91 -23.51
C ALA A 32 34.98 -12.82 -24.08
N ASP A 33 35.11 -14.13 -23.84
CA ASP A 33 34.10 -15.12 -24.23
C ASP A 33 32.76 -14.83 -23.54
N GLY A 34 31.70 -14.68 -24.34
CA GLY A 34 30.33 -14.41 -23.87
C GLY A 34 29.75 -13.06 -24.29
N VAL A 35 30.55 -12.11 -24.78
CA VAL A 35 30.02 -10.83 -25.29
C VAL A 35 29.40 -11.01 -26.68
N VAL A 36 28.07 -10.92 -26.74
CA VAL A 36 27.28 -10.81 -27.98
C VAL A 36 26.47 -9.52 -27.93
N LYS A 37 26.34 -8.88 -29.10
CA LYS A 37 25.49 -7.73 -29.53
C LYS A 37 26.28 -6.43 -29.79
N PRO A 38 25.86 -5.62 -30.78
CA PRO A 38 25.38 -6.01 -32.12
C PRO A 38 26.06 -5.17 -33.24
N THR A 39 25.63 -5.38 -34.48
CA THR A 39 25.93 -4.55 -35.67
C THR A 39 25.04 -3.29 -35.74
N ASP A 40 25.48 -2.31 -36.52
CA ASP A 40 25.01 -0.91 -36.54
C ASP A 40 23.60 -0.68 -37.16
N GLU A 41 22.81 -1.73 -37.39
CA GLU A 41 21.56 -1.67 -38.15
C GLU A 41 20.31 -1.71 -37.24
N TYR A 42 20.00 -0.54 -36.67
CA TYR A 42 18.65 -0.24 -36.15
C TYR A 42 17.77 0.32 -37.26
N ARG A 43 16.49 -0.04 -37.28
CA ARG A 43 15.54 0.45 -38.29
C ARG A 43 14.98 1.82 -37.90
N ASP A 44 15.21 2.83 -38.75
CA ASP A 44 14.61 4.15 -38.58
C ASP A 44 13.08 4.07 -38.43
N GLY A 45 12.54 4.82 -37.44
CA GLY A 45 11.11 5.09 -37.33
C GLY A 45 10.26 4.11 -36.50
N VAL A 46 10.86 3.23 -35.68
CA VAL A 46 10.09 2.47 -34.67
C VAL A 46 10.70 2.62 -33.27
N THR A 47 9.89 3.12 -32.35
CA THR A 47 10.34 3.81 -31.12
C THR A 47 10.13 3.06 -29.80
N ALA A 48 9.73 1.78 -29.80
CA ALA A 48 9.81 0.93 -28.61
C ALA A 48 9.86 -0.57 -28.94
N TYR A 49 10.79 -1.29 -28.30
CA TYR A 49 10.86 -2.75 -28.31
C TYR A 49 11.09 -3.30 -26.91
N VAL A 50 10.60 -4.52 -26.72
CA VAL A 50 10.73 -5.31 -25.49
C VAL A 50 11.12 -6.73 -25.87
N TRP A 51 12.24 -7.26 -25.38
CA TRP A 51 12.62 -8.66 -25.60
C TRP A 51 12.93 -9.37 -24.29
N GLY A 52 12.53 -10.64 -24.17
CA GLY A 52 12.74 -11.45 -22.97
C GLY A 52 12.71 -12.96 -23.27
N LYS A 53 13.37 -13.76 -22.43
CA LYS A 53 13.45 -15.22 -22.55
C LYS A 53 12.09 -15.84 -22.29
N VAL A 54 11.60 -16.71 -23.17
CA VAL A 54 10.33 -17.43 -22.98
C VAL A 54 10.61 -18.80 -22.35
N MET A 55 9.81 -19.15 -21.34
CA MET A 55 9.82 -20.47 -20.70
C MET A 55 8.98 -21.47 -21.51
N GLU A 56 9.15 -22.78 -21.28
CA GLU A 56 8.36 -23.83 -21.96
C GLU A 56 6.84 -23.67 -21.81
N SER A 57 6.41 -22.99 -20.74
CA SER A 57 5.02 -22.62 -20.46
C SER A 57 4.49 -21.44 -21.29
N GLY A 58 5.28 -20.86 -22.20
CA GLY A 58 4.89 -19.71 -23.04
C GLY A 58 4.92 -18.35 -22.34
N TYR A 59 5.39 -18.26 -21.09
CA TYR A 59 5.55 -16.99 -20.36
C TYR A 59 6.94 -16.41 -20.60
N VAL A 60 7.02 -15.07 -20.66
CA VAL A 60 8.31 -14.36 -20.61
C VAL A 60 8.87 -14.42 -19.20
N LEU A 61 10.14 -14.81 -19.07
CA LEU A 61 10.89 -14.86 -17.83
C LEU A 61 11.09 -13.42 -17.33
N PRO A 62 10.56 -13.07 -16.15
CA PRO A 62 10.69 -11.73 -15.59
C PRO A 62 12.14 -11.28 -15.54
N GLY A 63 12.42 -9.98 -15.72
CA GLY A 63 13.77 -9.41 -15.57
C GLY A 63 14.83 -9.89 -16.58
N THR A 64 14.46 -10.76 -17.52
CA THR A 64 15.18 -10.88 -18.81
C THR A 64 14.74 -9.83 -19.82
N LEU A 65 13.76 -9.01 -19.42
CA LEU A 65 13.04 -8.10 -20.26
C LEU A 65 13.84 -6.81 -20.42
N GLN A 66 14.34 -6.60 -21.64
CA GLN A 66 15.17 -5.47 -22.02
C GLN A 66 14.48 -4.75 -23.18
N GLY A 67 14.48 -3.42 -23.12
CA GLY A 67 14.19 -2.57 -24.28
C GLY A 67 15.43 -1.78 -24.71
N MET A 68 15.36 -1.21 -25.90
CA MET A 68 16.14 -0.08 -26.38
C MET A 68 15.32 0.63 -27.46
N ASP A 69 15.66 1.88 -27.74
CA ASP A 69 15.10 2.64 -28.86
C ASP A 69 15.58 2.06 -30.20
N GLY A 70 14.85 1.08 -30.73
CA GLY A 70 15.03 0.55 -32.09
C GLY A 70 14.94 -0.97 -32.22
N LEU A 71 14.68 -1.42 -33.45
CA LEU A 71 14.68 -2.84 -33.83
C LEU A 71 16.08 -3.46 -33.73
N PRO A 72 16.23 -4.66 -33.13
CA PRO A 72 17.29 -5.57 -33.56
C PRO A 72 17.05 -5.95 -35.03
N ALA A 73 18.09 -5.95 -35.87
CA ALA A 73 18.01 -6.47 -37.24
C ALA A 73 17.40 -7.89 -37.28
N ASP A 74 16.70 -8.26 -38.37
CA ASP A 74 15.92 -9.51 -38.48
C ASP A 74 16.74 -10.77 -38.15
N GLU A 75 18.02 -10.78 -38.49
CA GLU A 75 18.99 -11.83 -38.14
C GLU A 75 19.18 -12.00 -36.61
N ASN A 76 19.17 -10.90 -35.85
CA ASN A 76 19.24 -10.92 -34.40
C ASN A 76 17.92 -11.40 -33.79
N VAL A 77 16.77 -11.02 -34.34
CA VAL A 77 15.45 -11.54 -33.93
C VAL A 77 15.38 -13.06 -34.13
N ALA A 78 15.83 -13.58 -35.27
CA ALA A 78 15.94 -15.01 -35.53
C ALA A 78 16.91 -15.71 -34.55
N ALA A 79 18.06 -15.09 -34.25
CA ALA A 79 19.03 -15.61 -33.28
C ALA A 79 18.53 -15.57 -31.82
N TYR A 80 17.61 -14.65 -31.48
CA TYR A 80 16.91 -14.63 -30.19
C TYR A 80 15.85 -15.73 -30.12
N ALA A 81 15.03 -15.89 -31.16
CA ALA A 81 14.05 -16.97 -31.24
C ALA A 81 14.70 -18.35 -31.09
N ALA A 82 15.85 -18.58 -31.74
CA ALA A 82 16.65 -19.81 -31.62
C ALA A 82 17.24 -20.03 -30.20
N LYS A 83 17.30 -18.99 -29.36
CA LYS A 83 17.72 -19.04 -27.94
C LYS A 83 16.54 -19.04 -26.97
N GLY A 84 15.31 -19.17 -27.48
CA GLY A 84 14.08 -19.09 -26.69
C GLY A 84 13.84 -17.70 -26.12
N VAL A 85 14.11 -16.64 -26.87
CA VAL A 85 13.83 -15.24 -26.52
C VAL A 85 12.82 -14.67 -27.51
N ALA A 86 11.70 -14.16 -27.01
CA ALA A 86 10.70 -13.45 -27.80
C ALA A 86 11.01 -11.95 -27.85
N VAL A 87 10.67 -11.33 -28.98
CA VAL A 87 10.77 -9.88 -29.21
C VAL A 87 9.36 -9.37 -29.50
N TYR A 88 8.93 -8.37 -28.73
CA TYR A 88 7.65 -7.70 -28.85
C TYR A 88 7.90 -6.30 -29.43
N GLN A 89 7.23 -6.01 -30.54
CA GLN A 89 7.14 -4.66 -31.09
C GLN A 89 6.05 -3.90 -30.33
N LEU A 90 6.39 -2.69 -29.87
CA LEU A 90 5.46 -1.82 -29.17
C LEU A 90 5.30 -0.52 -29.95
N ASN A 91 4.06 -0.04 -30.03
CA ASN A 91 3.74 1.27 -30.60
C ASN A 91 3.59 2.26 -29.45
N PRO A 92 4.46 3.29 -29.31
CA PRO A 92 4.36 4.23 -28.19
C PRO A 92 3.06 5.03 -28.13
N ALA A 93 2.34 5.17 -29.25
CA ALA A 93 1.02 5.80 -29.26
C ALA A 93 -0.07 4.96 -28.55
N ASP A 94 0.17 3.65 -28.35
CA ASP A 94 -0.76 2.72 -27.72
C ASP A 94 -0.39 2.43 -26.23
N ILE A 95 0.64 3.10 -25.70
CA ILE A 95 1.12 2.92 -24.32
C ILE A 95 0.94 4.26 -23.57
N PRO A 96 -0.02 4.35 -22.62
CA PRO A 96 -0.16 5.57 -21.83
C PRO A 96 1.01 5.73 -20.85
N ALA A 97 1.37 6.98 -20.54
CA ALA A 97 2.39 7.26 -19.53
C ALA A 97 1.97 6.73 -18.14
N GLY A 98 2.94 6.34 -17.31
CA GLY A 98 2.67 5.78 -15.98
C GLY A 98 1.88 4.46 -16.02
N HIS A 99 2.19 3.58 -16.97
CA HIS A 99 1.56 2.25 -17.09
C HIS A 99 2.59 1.12 -16.97
N SER A 100 2.13 -0.01 -16.45
CA SER A 100 2.85 -1.29 -16.49
C SER A 100 2.12 -2.29 -17.37
N ILE A 101 2.85 -2.97 -18.25
CA ILE A 101 2.37 -4.25 -18.80
C ILE A 101 2.54 -5.28 -17.69
N VAL A 102 1.46 -5.55 -16.96
CA VAL A 102 1.41 -6.62 -15.97
C VAL A 102 0.72 -7.84 -16.60
N LYS A 103 1.39 -8.99 -16.62
CA LYS A 103 0.76 -10.26 -17.00
C LYS A 103 0.70 -11.19 -15.79
N ASP A 104 -0.51 -11.49 -15.35
CA ASP A 104 -0.79 -12.38 -14.21
C ASP A 104 0.00 -11.98 -12.92
N GLY A 105 0.10 -10.68 -12.65
CA GLY A 105 0.84 -10.12 -11.52
C GLY A 105 2.36 -10.03 -11.67
N ILE A 106 2.88 -10.35 -12.85
CA ILE A 106 4.28 -10.12 -13.23
C ILE A 106 4.36 -8.79 -13.95
N VAL A 107 5.08 -7.80 -13.40
CA VAL A 107 5.48 -6.61 -14.17
C VAL A 107 6.45 -7.08 -15.25
N LEU A 108 5.99 -7.05 -16.50
CA LEU A 108 6.82 -7.36 -17.67
C LEU A 108 7.65 -6.12 -18.03
N ALA A 109 6.99 -4.97 -18.18
CA ALA A 109 7.62 -3.68 -18.40
C ALA A 109 6.79 -2.56 -17.76
N SER A 110 7.45 -1.46 -17.41
CA SER A 110 6.85 -0.25 -16.85
C SER A 110 7.41 0.99 -17.54
N TRP A 111 6.56 2.01 -17.68
CA TRP A 111 6.88 3.28 -18.33
C TRP A 111 6.65 4.43 -17.37
N ASP A 112 7.65 5.30 -17.23
CA ASP A 112 7.56 6.50 -16.39
C ASP A 112 6.49 7.48 -16.91
N GLN A 113 6.20 8.52 -16.12
CA GLN A 113 5.26 9.58 -16.52
C GLN A 113 5.71 10.41 -17.75
N ARG A 114 6.89 10.13 -18.33
CA ARG A 114 7.45 10.75 -19.54
C ARG A 114 7.42 9.78 -20.73
N GLY A 115 6.98 8.54 -20.54
CA GLY A 115 6.91 7.51 -21.59
C GLY A 115 8.22 6.74 -21.82
N HIS A 116 9.18 6.77 -20.90
CA HIS A 116 10.40 5.96 -21.00
C HIS A 116 10.25 4.61 -20.30
N ILE A 117 10.78 3.54 -20.92
CA ILE A 117 10.90 2.23 -20.26
C ILE A 117 11.85 2.37 -19.06
N ALA A 118 11.33 2.16 -17.86
CA ALA A 118 12.12 2.17 -16.65
C ALA A 118 12.59 0.73 -16.34
N TYR A 119 13.89 0.52 -16.48
CA TYR A 119 14.52 -0.80 -16.39
C TYR A 119 14.49 -1.34 -14.96
N LEU A 120 13.75 -2.43 -14.74
CA LEU A 120 13.92 -3.24 -13.53
C LEU A 120 15.34 -3.85 -13.53
N PRO A 121 16.03 -3.91 -12.38
CA PRO A 121 17.31 -4.61 -12.28
C PRO A 121 17.19 -6.09 -12.70
N PRO A 122 18.27 -6.72 -13.18
CA PRO A 122 18.25 -8.15 -13.53
C PRO A 122 17.99 -9.00 -12.28
N PHE A 123 16.85 -9.71 -12.25
CA PHE A 123 16.45 -10.54 -11.12
C PHE A 123 17.49 -11.64 -10.83
N ASN A 124 17.94 -11.71 -9.57
CA ASN A 124 18.67 -12.85 -9.03
C ASN A 124 17.76 -14.10 -8.95
N MET A 125 18.31 -15.28 -8.62
CA MET A 125 17.52 -16.53 -8.59
C MET A 125 16.34 -16.51 -7.59
N GLN A 126 16.49 -15.85 -6.44
CA GLN A 126 15.41 -15.72 -5.45
C GLN A 126 14.31 -14.78 -5.96
N ALA A 127 14.69 -13.71 -6.64
CA ALA A 127 13.76 -12.78 -7.26
C ALA A 127 13.01 -13.43 -8.44
N GLN A 128 13.68 -14.26 -9.26
CA GLN A 128 13.02 -15.07 -10.29
C GLN A 128 12.03 -16.05 -9.66
N ALA A 129 12.39 -16.75 -8.59
CA ALA A 129 11.48 -17.64 -7.87
C ALA A 129 10.25 -16.90 -7.29
N SER A 130 10.46 -15.72 -6.72
CA SER A 130 9.39 -14.84 -6.20
C SER A 130 8.34 -14.51 -7.25
N VAL A 131 8.77 -14.10 -8.44
CA VAL A 131 7.82 -13.67 -9.48
C VAL A 131 7.08 -14.86 -10.13
N LEU A 132 7.53 -16.09 -9.89
CA LEU A 132 6.89 -17.33 -10.37
C LEU A 132 5.88 -17.93 -9.38
N THR A 133 5.93 -17.57 -8.10
CA THR A 133 4.87 -17.90 -7.12
C THR A 133 3.82 -16.79 -7.08
N ARG A 134 2.53 -17.13 -6.97
CA ARG A 134 1.42 -16.18 -7.12
C ARG A 134 0.30 -16.44 -6.11
N PRO A 135 -0.03 -15.49 -5.21
CA PRO A 135 -1.40 -15.33 -4.75
C PRO A 135 -2.21 -14.68 -5.88
N VAL A 136 -3.31 -15.33 -6.27
CA VAL A 136 -4.23 -14.81 -7.28
C VAL A 136 -5.16 -13.79 -6.63
N LEU A 137 -5.10 -12.55 -7.07
CA LEU A 137 -6.12 -11.56 -6.75
C LEU A 137 -7.37 -11.86 -7.59
N THR A 138 -8.51 -12.10 -6.94
CA THR A 138 -9.81 -12.23 -7.62
C THR A 138 -10.65 -11.01 -7.27
N PRO A 139 -10.49 -9.88 -7.99
CA PRO A 139 -11.22 -8.66 -7.69
C PRO A 139 -12.71 -8.86 -7.89
N THR A 140 -13.49 -8.56 -6.85
CA THR A 140 -14.96 -8.63 -6.86
C THR A 140 -15.53 -7.25 -6.54
N GLN A 141 -16.35 -6.70 -7.42
CA GLN A 141 -16.96 -5.39 -7.20
C GLN A 141 -17.97 -5.46 -6.04
N LEU A 142 -17.84 -4.54 -5.07
CA LEU A 142 -18.86 -4.28 -4.05
C LEU A 142 -20.24 -4.02 -4.68
N PRO A 143 -21.32 -4.63 -4.15
CA PRO A 143 -22.65 -4.42 -4.67
C PRO A 143 -23.20 -3.02 -4.33
N GLU A 144 -24.07 -2.50 -5.20
CA GLU A 144 -24.66 -1.15 -5.11
C GLU A 144 -25.39 -0.88 -3.78
N SER A 145 -25.85 -1.92 -3.08
CA SER A 145 -26.41 -1.82 -1.74
C SER A 145 -25.44 -1.19 -0.72
N VAL A 146 -24.14 -1.45 -0.83
CA VAL A 146 -23.08 -0.87 0.03
C VAL A 146 -23.03 0.65 -0.16
N ARG A 147 -23.08 1.10 -1.42
CA ARG A 147 -23.14 2.53 -1.76
C ARG A 147 -24.41 3.18 -1.22
N ALA A 148 -25.57 2.57 -1.50
CA ALA A 148 -26.87 3.10 -1.09
C ALA A 148 -27.01 3.27 0.43
N ALA A 149 -26.38 2.41 1.23
CA ALA A 149 -26.39 2.50 2.69
C ALA A 149 -25.46 3.60 3.26
N ILE A 150 -24.38 3.93 2.56
CA ILE A 150 -23.27 4.72 3.12
C ILE A 150 -23.20 6.15 2.59
N GLU A 151 -23.55 6.38 1.33
CA GLU A 151 -23.48 7.72 0.72
C GLU A 151 -24.25 8.79 1.54
N PRO A 152 -25.47 8.52 2.06
CA PRO A 152 -26.17 9.47 2.94
C PRO A 152 -25.42 9.73 4.25
N CYS A 153 -24.87 8.68 4.87
CA CYS A 153 -24.14 8.74 6.14
C CYS A 153 -22.85 9.55 6.01
N ALA A 154 -22.12 9.37 4.91
CA ALA A 154 -20.89 10.10 4.60
C ALA A 154 -21.16 11.60 4.36
N LYS A 155 -22.25 11.94 3.66
CA LYS A 155 -22.68 13.33 3.46
C LYS A 155 -23.02 14.03 4.78
N LEU A 156 -23.73 13.34 5.68
CA LEU A 156 -24.05 13.87 7.01
C LEU A 156 -22.78 14.01 7.89
N ALA A 157 -21.84 13.06 7.82
CA ALA A 157 -20.56 13.17 8.52
C ALA A 157 -19.70 14.35 7.99
N CYS A 158 -19.74 14.60 6.68
CA CYS A 158 -19.11 15.77 6.04
C CYS A 158 -19.72 17.09 6.56
N LYS A 159 -21.06 17.18 6.60
CA LYS A 159 -21.79 18.31 7.20
C LYS A 159 -21.38 18.58 8.64
N TYR A 160 -21.39 17.55 9.49
CA TYR A 160 -21.02 17.70 10.89
C TYR A 160 -19.57 18.19 11.03
N THR A 161 -18.65 17.61 10.27
CA THR A 161 -17.24 17.99 10.24
C THR A 161 -17.05 19.46 9.87
N LEU A 162 -17.62 19.89 8.75
CA LEU A 162 -17.45 21.23 8.20
C LEU A 162 -18.14 22.32 9.04
N SER A 163 -19.25 21.99 9.73
CA SER A 163 -20.01 22.97 10.51
C SER A 163 -19.68 23.00 12.00
N GLN A 164 -19.21 21.89 12.59
CA GLN A 164 -18.99 21.77 14.05
C GLN A 164 -17.54 21.54 14.45
N GLN A 165 -16.71 20.89 13.61
CA GLN A 165 -15.36 20.44 14.00
C GLN A 165 -14.26 21.32 13.42
N ILE A 166 -14.23 21.49 12.09
CA ILE A 166 -13.25 22.31 11.37
C ILE A 166 -13.24 23.78 11.87
N PRO A 167 -14.39 24.45 12.11
CA PRO A 167 -14.42 25.82 12.63
C PRO A 167 -13.80 26.02 14.02
N LEU A 168 -13.57 24.94 14.80
CA LEU A 168 -12.95 25.05 16.13
C LEU A 168 -11.45 25.38 16.04
N TRP A 169 -10.79 25.03 14.94
CA TRP A 169 -9.33 25.06 14.86
C TRP A 169 -8.73 25.47 13.51
N VAL A 170 -9.45 25.37 12.38
CA VAL A 170 -8.94 25.77 11.07
C VAL A 170 -9.09 27.31 10.88
N PRO A 171 -7.99 28.08 10.69
CA PRO A 171 -8.05 29.54 10.59
C PRO A 171 -8.97 30.10 9.49
N LEU A 172 -9.04 29.49 8.31
CA LEU A 172 -9.94 29.90 7.22
C LEU A 172 -11.43 29.68 7.55
N ALA A 173 -11.73 28.81 8.52
CA ALA A 173 -13.06 28.59 9.07
C ALA A 173 -13.35 29.43 10.34
N GLY A 174 -12.41 30.29 10.76
CA GLY A 174 -12.50 31.12 11.97
C GLY A 174 -11.88 30.51 13.23
N GLY A 175 -11.26 29.33 13.13
CA GLY A 175 -10.59 28.65 14.24
C GLY A 175 -9.25 29.28 14.65
N SER A 176 -8.73 28.88 15.81
CA SER A 176 -7.51 29.47 16.41
C SER A 176 -6.17 28.93 15.89
N GLY A 177 -6.18 27.93 15.00
CA GLY A 177 -4.99 27.15 14.63
C GLY A 177 -4.71 25.99 15.59
N LEU A 178 -3.66 25.24 15.28
CA LEU A 178 -3.11 24.22 16.16
C LEU A 178 -2.37 24.86 17.36
N PRO A 179 -2.31 24.19 18.53
CA PRO A 179 -1.50 24.65 19.66
C PRO A 179 -0.01 24.65 19.30
N ALA A 180 0.76 25.54 19.95
CA ALA A 180 2.21 25.66 19.72
C ALA A 180 3.02 24.40 20.05
N SER A 181 2.43 23.45 20.80
CA SER A 181 2.99 22.13 21.06
C SER A 181 1.87 21.10 21.19
N ILE A 182 2.00 19.98 20.48
CA ILE A 182 1.14 18.80 20.60
C ILE A 182 1.94 17.71 21.31
N SER A 183 1.57 17.37 22.55
CA SER A 183 2.36 16.49 23.44
C SER A 183 1.70 15.15 23.78
N THR A 184 0.51 14.87 23.25
CA THR A 184 -0.23 13.61 23.45
C THR A 184 -0.95 13.22 22.17
N MET A 185 -1.20 11.92 21.98
CA MET A 185 -1.86 11.44 20.76
C MET A 185 -3.34 11.84 20.74
N THR A 186 -4.02 11.76 21.88
CA THR A 186 -5.41 12.23 22.05
C THR A 186 -5.61 13.70 21.65
N THR A 187 -4.61 14.56 21.83
CA THR A 187 -4.66 15.93 21.33
C THR A 187 -4.42 16.00 19.81
N LEU A 188 -3.58 15.15 19.22
CA LEU A 188 -3.38 15.09 17.77
C LEU A 188 -4.60 14.51 17.03
N GLU A 189 -5.16 13.42 17.53
CA GLU A 189 -6.35 12.71 17.04
C GLU A 189 -7.54 13.66 16.88
N SER A 190 -7.79 14.53 17.86
CA SER A 190 -8.90 15.50 17.81
C SER A 190 -8.85 16.47 16.61
N TYR A 191 -7.69 16.62 15.95
CA TYR A 191 -7.55 17.43 14.75
C TYR A 191 -7.64 16.59 13.47
N TYR A 192 -6.87 15.51 13.32
CA TYR A 192 -6.84 14.80 12.03
C TYR A 192 -8.07 13.92 11.81
N VAL A 193 -8.63 13.31 12.86
CA VAL A 193 -9.73 12.34 12.73
C VAL A 193 -10.96 12.98 12.09
N CYS A 194 -11.27 14.24 12.43
CA CYS A 194 -12.41 14.94 11.85
C CYS A 194 -12.29 15.13 10.33
N LEU A 195 -11.07 15.28 9.78
CA LEU A 195 -10.84 15.57 8.36
C LEU A 195 -11.29 14.45 7.42
N ALA A 196 -11.38 13.21 7.90
CA ALA A 196 -11.66 12.03 7.08
C ALA A 196 -12.97 12.14 6.28
N ALA A 197 -14.08 12.55 6.93
CA ALA A 197 -15.37 12.71 6.26
C ALA A 197 -15.38 13.86 5.25
N ALA A 198 -14.74 14.99 5.56
CA ALA A 198 -14.67 16.13 4.64
C ALA A 198 -13.83 15.78 3.40
N ALA A 199 -12.60 15.29 3.60
CA ALA A 199 -11.69 14.92 2.51
C ALA A 199 -12.28 13.81 1.61
N SER A 200 -12.90 12.78 2.21
CA SER A 200 -13.52 11.70 1.44
C SER A 200 -14.76 12.14 0.65
N TRP A 201 -15.58 13.05 1.20
CA TRP A 201 -16.76 13.56 0.48
C TRP A 201 -16.39 14.54 -0.64
N ILE A 202 -15.34 15.36 -0.44
CA ILE A 202 -14.75 16.18 -1.51
C ILE A 202 -14.28 15.27 -2.65
N ALA A 203 -13.45 14.26 -2.37
CA ALA A 203 -12.97 13.32 -3.38
C ALA A 203 -14.08 12.55 -4.11
N TRP A 204 -15.18 12.21 -3.40
CA TRP A 204 -16.36 11.58 -3.98
C TRP A 204 -17.07 12.47 -5.01
N VAL A 205 -17.15 13.77 -4.73
CA VAL A 205 -17.69 14.77 -5.66
C VAL A 205 -16.73 15.03 -6.81
N ASP A 206 -15.43 15.15 -6.53
CA ASP A 206 -14.38 15.40 -7.54
C ASP A 206 -14.26 14.26 -8.56
N ALA A 207 -14.41 13.01 -8.10
CA ALA A 207 -14.47 11.83 -8.95
C ALA A 207 -15.83 11.65 -9.65
N GLY A 208 -16.78 12.58 -9.47
CA GLY A 208 -18.05 12.64 -10.20
C GLY A 208 -19.14 11.68 -9.72
N TYR A 209 -18.99 11.04 -8.54
CA TYR A 209 -20.00 10.13 -8.02
C TYR A 209 -21.23 10.85 -7.45
N ALA A 210 -21.07 12.10 -7.00
CA ALA A 210 -22.14 12.96 -6.50
C ALA A 210 -21.90 14.43 -6.89
N SER A 211 -22.96 15.25 -6.81
CA SER A 211 -22.85 16.71 -6.89
C SER A 211 -22.77 17.33 -5.50
N TRP A 212 -22.04 18.43 -5.34
CA TRP A 212 -22.01 19.17 -4.08
C TRP A 212 -23.40 19.75 -3.74
N ASP A 213 -23.89 19.48 -2.54
CA ASP A 213 -25.13 20.04 -2.01
C ASP A 213 -24.83 21.06 -0.90
N GLU A 214 -24.59 22.30 -1.32
CA GLU A 214 -24.31 23.42 -0.42
C GLU A 214 -25.47 23.70 0.55
N THR A 215 -26.72 23.44 0.16
CA THR A 215 -27.87 23.67 1.05
C THR A 215 -27.96 22.61 2.15
N GLY A 216 -27.75 21.34 1.80
CA GLY A 216 -27.75 20.23 2.74
C GLY A 216 -26.54 20.24 3.69
N ILE A 217 -25.34 20.57 3.16
CA ILE A 217 -24.07 20.60 3.90
C ILE A 217 -23.92 21.92 4.70
N GLY A 218 -24.50 23.02 4.22
CA GLY A 218 -24.40 24.35 4.86
C GLY A 218 -23.08 25.09 4.62
N VAL A 219 -22.22 24.56 3.74
CA VAL A 219 -20.91 25.13 3.37
C VAL A 219 -20.73 24.99 1.86
N SER A 220 -20.22 26.03 1.19
CA SER A 220 -19.90 25.99 -0.24
C SER A 220 -18.72 25.05 -0.53
N TYR A 221 -18.67 24.51 -1.74
CA TYR A 221 -17.58 23.60 -2.16
C TYR A 221 -16.20 24.25 -1.99
N ASP A 222 -16.02 25.48 -2.48
CA ASP A 222 -14.76 26.22 -2.38
C ASP A 222 -14.28 26.39 -0.93
N ASN A 223 -15.19 26.70 -0.01
CA ASN A 223 -14.87 26.81 1.42
C ASN A 223 -14.53 25.44 2.02
N ALA A 224 -15.29 24.39 1.69
CA ALA A 224 -15.01 23.05 2.18
C ALA A 224 -13.63 22.55 1.74
N VAL A 225 -13.27 22.76 0.47
CA VAL A 225 -11.94 22.47 -0.08
C VAL A 225 -10.86 23.28 0.63
N ALA A 226 -11.02 24.61 0.74
CA ALA A 226 -10.02 25.48 1.34
C ALA A 226 -9.79 25.15 2.83
N TRP A 227 -10.85 24.90 3.60
CA TRP A 227 -10.76 24.58 5.02
C TRP A 227 -10.15 23.20 5.26
N THR A 228 -10.57 22.18 4.49
CA THR A 228 -10.04 20.81 4.64
C THR A 228 -8.57 20.75 4.23
N SER A 229 -8.20 21.43 3.14
CA SER A 229 -6.81 21.51 2.67
C SER A 229 -5.91 22.19 3.70
N GLN A 230 -6.30 23.36 4.22
CA GLN A 230 -5.55 24.02 5.28
C GLN A 230 -5.46 23.16 6.55
N GLY A 231 -6.52 22.42 6.90
CA GLY A 231 -6.51 21.49 8.02
C GLY A 231 -5.43 20.41 7.86
N VAL A 232 -5.40 19.72 6.71
CA VAL A 232 -4.37 18.71 6.39
C VAL A 232 -2.96 19.31 6.42
N GLU A 233 -2.76 20.46 5.78
CA GLU A 233 -1.46 21.14 5.70
C GLU A 233 -0.94 21.61 7.07
N LEU A 234 -1.82 22.13 7.94
CA LEU A 234 -1.43 22.57 9.29
C LEU A 234 -0.91 21.39 10.13
N ILE A 235 -1.58 20.24 10.09
CA ILE A 235 -1.15 19.08 10.89
C ILE A 235 0.16 18.51 10.34
N ALA A 236 0.31 18.43 9.02
CA ALA A 236 1.59 18.06 8.40
C ALA A 236 2.72 19.04 8.75
N ALA A 237 2.48 20.35 8.70
CA ALA A 237 3.44 21.38 9.09
C ALA A 237 3.83 21.31 10.58
N ALA A 238 2.93 20.85 11.45
CA ALA A 238 3.19 20.68 12.88
C ALA A 238 4.05 19.42 13.22
N HIS A 239 4.41 18.60 12.22
CA HIS A 239 5.27 17.43 12.41
C HIS A 239 6.75 17.81 12.62
N ILE A 240 7.50 17.02 13.39
CA ILE A 240 8.93 17.27 13.68
C ILE A 240 9.81 17.29 12.43
N ALA A 241 9.49 16.54 11.37
CA ALA A 241 10.21 16.60 10.10
C ALA A 241 10.12 17.98 9.43
N ASN A 242 9.08 18.74 9.76
CA ASN A 242 8.79 20.08 9.24
C ASN A 242 9.10 21.20 10.26
N GLY A 243 9.81 20.87 11.35
CA GLY A 243 10.19 21.80 12.41
C GLY A 243 9.12 22.01 13.49
N GLY A 244 8.06 21.19 13.51
CA GLY A 244 7.01 21.22 14.52
C GLY A 244 7.29 20.41 15.78
N SER A 245 6.24 19.89 16.42
CA SER A 245 6.29 19.34 17.79
C SER A 245 5.83 17.89 17.95
N TRP A 246 5.13 17.31 16.96
CA TRP A 246 4.63 15.93 17.02
C TRP A 246 5.33 15.02 16.02
N GLY A 247 5.43 13.74 16.36
CA GLY A 247 6.17 12.74 15.59
C GLY A 247 6.90 11.79 16.54
N GLY A 248 7.23 10.60 16.06
CA GLY A 248 7.82 9.57 16.91
C GLY A 248 9.36 9.60 16.94
N PRO A 249 10.00 9.24 18.07
CA PRO A 249 11.45 9.21 18.16
C PRO A 249 12.09 8.12 17.29
N MET A 250 13.38 8.30 17.01
CA MET A 250 14.29 7.32 16.41
C MET A 250 15.13 6.66 17.52
N PRO A 251 15.27 5.31 17.56
CA PRO A 251 14.48 4.33 16.81
C PRO A 251 13.02 4.27 17.31
N PRO A 252 12.08 3.74 16.51
CA PRO A 252 10.80 3.34 17.04
C PRO A 252 11.06 2.14 17.96
N TRP A 253 10.61 2.25 19.21
CA TRP A 253 10.72 1.20 20.23
C TRP A 253 12.17 0.88 20.65
N SER A 254 12.59 1.39 21.80
CA SER A 254 13.68 0.83 22.58
C SER A 254 13.13 -0.02 23.73
N ASP A 255 13.88 -1.02 24.20
CA ASP A 255 13.43 -1.87 25.31
C ASP A 255 13.22 -1.07 26.61
N ASP A 256 13.98 0.03 26.80
CA ASP A 256 13.84 0.95 27.94
C ASP A 256 12.58 1.84 27.86
N THR A 257 11.92 1.95 26.70
CA THR A 257 10.75 2.83 26.51
C THR A 257 9.40 2.17 26.81
N GLU A 258 9.37 0.87 27.12
CA GLU A 258 8.12 0.10 27.13
C GLU A 258 7.11 0.44 28.25
N SER A 259 7.52 1.13 29.33
CA SER A 259 6.66 1.27 30.51
C SER A 259 5.70 2.47 30.52
N VAL A 260 6.02 3.59 29.83
CA VAL A 260 5.19 4.83 29.87
C VAL A 260 5.21 5.65 28.56
N ALA A 261 6.17 5.44 27.65
CA ALA A 261 6.34 6.29 26.45
C ALA A 261 5.61 5.76 25.19
N LEU A 262 4.78 4.72 25.32
CA LEU A 262 4.37 3.84 24.22
C LEU A 262 3.07 4.17 23.45
N THR A 263 2.34 5.24 23.76
CA THR A 263 1.20 5.65 22.91
C THR A 263 1.65 6.60 21.80
N PHE A 264 2.32 7.70 22.14
CA PHE A 264 2.67 8.74 21.16
C PHE A 264 3.63 8.26 20.06
N ALA A 265 4.56 7.34 20.37
CA ALA A 265 5.60 6.91 19.45
C ALA A 265 5.13 5.92 18.37
N SER A 266 4.18 5.02 18.67
CA SER A 266 3.49 4.17 17.70
C SER A 266 2.56 5.02 16.84
N GLN A 267 1.66 5.72 17.52
CA GLN A 267 0.50 6.35 16.90
C GLN A 267 0.91 7.58 16.06
N ALA A 268 2.13 8.11 16.20
CA ALA A 268 2.67 9.10 15.26
C ALA A 268 2.75 8.58 13.81
N ALA A 269 3.12 7.32 13.60
CA ALA A 269 3.16 6.71 12.28
C ALA A 269 1.74 6.50 11.71
N GLU A 270 0.80 6.14 12.58
CA GLU A 270 -0.63 5.99 12.26
C GLU A 270 -1.29 7.35 11.93
N ALA A 271 -1.02 8.38 12.72
CA ALA A 271 -1.46 9.75 12.45
C ALA A 271 -0.90 10.25 11.11
N ALA A 272 0.41 10.08 10.86
CA ALA A 272 1.03 10.43 9.58
C ALA A 272 0.41 9.65 8.40
N ARG A 273 0.12 8.35 8.56
CA ARG A 273 -0.61 7.52 7.60
C ARG A 273 -1.99 8.11 7.32
N ASN A 274 -2.76 8.42 8.36
CA ASN A 274 -4.13 8.94 8.26
C ASN A 274 -4.16 10.33 7.59
N ILE A 275 -3.32 11.28 8.02
CA ILE A 275 -3.19 12.62 7.41
C ILE A 275 -2.78 12.51 5.94
N SER A 276 -1.80 11.66 5.65
CA SER A 276 -1.33 11.40 4.27
C SER A 276 -2.38 10.71 3.41
N ASN A 277 -3.22 9.87 4.01
CA ASN A 277 -4.37 9.23 3.38
C ASN A 277 -5.46 10.25 3.02
N TYR A 278 -5.71 11.25 3.87
CA TYR A 278 -6.64 12.34 3.54
C TYR A 278 -6.05 13.30 2.51
N ALA A 279 -4.74 13.54 2.56
CA ALA A 279 -4.03 14.34 1.57
C ALA A 279 -4.15 13.77 0.15
N ASP A 280 -4.04 12.44 -0.03
CA ASP A 280 -4.26 11.78 -1.34
C ASP A 280 -5.61 12.15 -1.95
N LEU A 281 -6.67 12.16 -1.11
CA LEU A 281 -8.06 12.36 -1.55
C LEU A 281 -8.29 13.76 -2.11
N ILE A 282 -7.53 14.75 -1.62
CA ILE A 282 -7.63 16.16 -2.03
C ILE A 282 -6.32 16.67 -2.64
N TRP A 283 -5.48 15.78 -3.18
CA TRP A 283 -4.08 16.08 -3.52
C TRP A 283 -3.91 17.24 -4.51
N SER A 284 -4.86 17.41 -5.44
CA SER A 284 -4.92 18.50 -6.41
C SER A 284 -5.21 19.87 -5.80
N HIS A 285 -5.83 19.91 -4.62
CA HIS A 285 -6.22 21.14 -3.92
C HIS A 285 -5.18 21.65 -2.93
N LEU A 286 -4.20 20.80 -2.57
CA LEU A 286 -3.09 21.16 -1.70
C LEU A 286 -2.12 22.12 -2.41
N THR A 287 -1.39 22.89 -1.61
CA THR A 287 -0.24 23.69 -2.07
C THR A 287 0.99 22.82 -2.30
N ASP A 288 1.96 23.31 -3.09
CA ASP A 288 3.23 22.61 -3.29
C ASP A 288 4.01 22.41 -1.97
N ASP A 289 4.05 23.46 -1.14
CA ASP A 289 4.65 23.43 0.19
C ASP A 289 3.93 22.46 1.14
N GLY A 290 2.60 22.37 1.05
CA GLY A 290 1.80 21.35 1.73
C GLY A 290 2.17 19.93 1.31
N ARG A 291 2.23 19.65 0.01
CA ARG A 291 2.62 18.35 -0.55
C ARG A 291 4.02 17.92 -0.11
N GLU A 292 5.00 18.82 -0.16
CA GLU A 292 6.37 18.54 0.32
C GLU A 292 6.41 18.26 1.82
N LYS A 293 5.64 18.99 2.65
CA LYS A 293 5.55 18.72 4.10
C LYS A 293 4.92 17.37 4.42
N ILE A 294 3.90 16.96 3.66
CA ILE A 294 3.28 15.63 3.79
C ILE A 294 4.28 14.53 3.41
N LYS A 295 5.02 14.74 2.32
CA LYS A 295 6.09 13.85 1.87
C LYS A 295 7.18 13.71 2.95
N ALA A 296 7.69 14.82 3.49
CA ALA A 296 8.71 14.82 4.54
C ALA A 296 8.24 14.13 5.83
N MET A 297 7.00 14.37 6.27
CA MET A 297 6.36 13.71 7.42
C MET A 297 6.32 12.19 7.22
N VAL A 298 5.84 11.72 6.06
CA VAL A 298 5.71 10.29 5.76
C VAL A 298 7.09 9.61 5.63
N SER A 299 8.03 10.21 4.90
CA SER A 299 9.39 9.67 4.76
C SER A 299 10.10 9.59 6.11
N HIS A 300 9.89 10.55 7.01
CA HIS A 300 10.41 10.50 8.37
C HIS A 300 9.85 9.31 9.15
N GLU A 301 8.51 9.21 9.25
CA GLU A 301 7.85 8.16 10.04
C GLU A 301 8.11 6.75 9.50
N ALA A 302 8.18 6.56 8.17
CA ALA A 302 8.56 5.29 7.56
C ALA A 302 10.05 4.94 7.80
N THR A 303 10.96 5.93 7.78
CA THR A 303 12.40 5.70 8.03
C THR A 303 12.68 5.17 9.43
N ARG A 304 11.82 5.45 10.41
CA ARG A 304 11.89 4.86 11.74
C ARG A 304 11.95 3.32 11.68
N PHE A 305 11.13 2.70 10.85
CA PHE A 305 11.02 1.23 10.80
C PHE A 305 12.14 0.53 10.02
N VAL A 306 13.05 1.26 9.37
CA VAL A 306 14.14 0.68 8.56
C VAL A 306 15.00 -0.32 9.35
N THR A 307 15.30 -0.01 10.61
CA THR A 307 16.08 -0.87 11.53
C THR A 307 15.22 -1.62 12.54
N TYR A 308 13.89 -1.54 12.43
CA TYR A 308 12.99 -2.19 13.38
C TYR A 308 12.97 -3.71 13.16
N ALA A 309 13.13 -4.47 14.23
CA ALA A 309 12.96 -5.91 14.26
C ALA A 309 11.56 -6.25 14.79
N PRO A 310 10.73 -7.00 14.06
CA PRO A 310 9.43 -7.41 14.56
C PRO A 310 9.52 -8.14 15.90
N LYS A 311 8.65 -7.77 16.83
CA LYS A 311 8.48 -8.46 18.10
C LYS A 311 7.60 -9.69 17.90
N TYR A 312 7.88 -10.74 18.67
CA TYR A 312 7.18 -12.01 18.56
C TYR A 312 6.69 -12.51 19.91
N MET A 313 5.39 -12.80 20.02
CA MET A 313 4.78 -13.41 21.21
C MET A 313 5.42 -14.76 21.53
N PHE A 314 5.60 -15.61 20.53
CA PHE A 314 6.23 -16.92 20.67
C PHE A 314 7.60 -16.94 19.96
N SER A 315 8.63 -17.49 20.61
CA SER A 315 9.93 -17.70 19.99
C SER A 315 9.89 -18.78 18.90
N LEU A 316 10.91 -18.83 18.05
CA LEU A 316 11.18 -20.06 17.29
C LEU A 316 11.30 -21.27 18.25
N PRO A 317 10.83 -22.47 17.85
CA PRO A 317 11.11 -23.70 18.58
C PRO A 317 12.62 -23.94 18.66
N ASN A 318 13.13 -24.22 19.86
CA ASN A 318 14.53 -24.60 20.03
C ASN A 318 14.80 -26.03 19.50
N ARG A 319 16.06 -26.50 19.59
CA ARG A 319 16.45 -27.84 19.11
C ARG A 319 15.73 -29.04 19.75
N TYR A 320 14.93 -28.81 20.80
CA TYR A 320 14.10 -29.82 21.47
C TYR A 320 12.58 -29.59 21.22
N GLY A 321 12.22 -28.64 20.35
CA GLY A 321 10.84 -28.26 20.06
C GLY A 321 10.19 -27.34 21.10
N ALA A 322 10.92 -26.89 22.13
CA ALA A 322 10.35 -26.00 23.15
C ALA A 322 10.35 -24.54 22.67
N VAL A 323 9.23 -23.86 22.92
CA VAL A 323 8.95 -22.46 22.57
C VAL A 323 8.91 -21.63 23.84
N VAL A 324 9.38 -20.37 23.77
CA VAL A 324 9.29 -19.38 24.85
C VAL A 324 8.17 -18.40 24.50
N THR A 325 7.28 -18.12 25.45
CA THR A 325 6.32 -17.01 25.35
C THR A 325 7.02 -15.75 25.86
N ASN A 326 7.39 -14.84 24.95
CA ASN A 326 8.09 -13.59 25.28
C ASN A 326 7.13 -12.52 25.82
N TYR A 327 5.93 -12.44 25.24
CA TYR A 327 4.89 -11.46 25.58
C TYR A 327 3.56 -12.20 25.83
N PRO A 328 3.35 -12.79 27.02
CA PRO A 328 2.12 -13.53 27.33
C PRO A 328 0.88 -12.62 27.21
N GLY A 329 -0.18 -13.10 26.55
CA GLY A 329 -1.37 -12.28 26.30
C GLY A 329 -1.24 -11.25 25.18
N ASP A 330 -0.11 -11.16 24.48
CA ASP A 330 0.23 -10.00 23.67
C ASP A 330 0.97 -10.40 22.38
N SER A 331 0.17 -10.65 21.33
CA SER A 331 0.62 -11.08 20.01
C SER A 331 1.60 -10.13 19.31
N LYS A 332 1.62 -8.84 19.64
CA LYS A 332 2.26 -7.77 18.84
C LYS A 332 1.76 -7.69 17.38
N SER A 333 0.72 -8.44 16.99
CA SER A 333 0.25 -8.59 15.61
C SER A 333 -0.45 -7.33 15.12
N GLU A 334 -1.29 -6.75 15.97
CA GLU A 334 -2.03 -5.52 15.76
C GLU A 334 -1.09 -4.32 15.58
N GLU A 335 -0.11 -4.13 16.48
CA GLU A 335 0.82 -3.00 16.37
C GLU A 335 1.78 -3.14 15.19
N LEU A 336 2.09 -4.37 14.74
CA LEU A 336 2.78 -4.59 13.48
C LEU A 336 1.92 -4.16 12.29
N ALA A 337 0.63 -4.52 12.29
CA ALA A 337 -0.32 -4.20 11.24
C ALA A 337 -0.56 -2.69 11.07
N TRP A 338 -0.77 -1.97 12.18
CA TRP A 338 -0.96 -0.51 12.19
C TRP A 338 0.14 0.26 11.47
N ASN A 339 1.39 -0.19 11.67
CA ASN A 339 2.59 0.44 11.12
C ASN A 339 2.88 0.10 9.64
N LEU A 340 2.18 -0.87 9.03
CA LEU A 340 2.40 -1.20 7.62
C LEU A 340 1.91 -0.11 6.67
N GLY A 341 0.88 0.63 7.07
CA GLY A 341 0.34 1.73 6.27
C GLY A 341 1.36 2.83 6.01
N ILE A 342 2.20 3.22 6.99
CA ILE A 342 3.18 4.30 6.75
C ILE A 342 4.28 3.87 5.77
N LEU A 343 4.68 2.60 5.80
CA LEU A 343 5.66 2.04 4.88
C LEU A 343 5.11 1.96 3.45
N ALA A 344 3.85 1.56 3.29
CA ALA A 344 3.16 1.60 1.99
C ALA A 344 3.05 3.03 1.46
N ARG A 345 2.66 4.00 2.32
CA ARG A 345 2.55 5.42 1.94
C ARG A 345 3.88 6.02 1.48
N ALA A 346 4.99 5.69 2.15
CA ALA A 346 6.31 6.19 1.79
C ALA A 346 6.79 5.64 0.43
N LEU A 347 6.47 4.39 0.10
CA LEU A 347 6.75 3.80 -1.22
C LEU A 347 5.97 4.45 -2.37
N VAL A 348 4.87 5.16 -2.08
CA VAL A 348 4.08 5.90 -3.08
C VAL A 348 4.50 7.37 -3.16
N LEU A 349 4.77 8.02 -2.01
CA LEU A 349 5.10 9.45 -1.96
C LEU A 349 6.58 9.78 -2.18
N ASP A 350 7.49 8.84 -1.90
CA ASP A 350 8.93 9.05 -2.04
C ASP A 350 9.67 7.79 -2.56
N PRO A 351 9.27 7.20 -3.70
CA PRO A 351 9.87 5.98 -4.23
C PRO A 351 11.37 6.13 -4.59
N ASP A 352 11.83 7.37 -4.79
CA ASP A 352 13.23 7.74 -5.05
C ASP A 352 14.09 7.87 -3.78
N ASN A 353 13.53 7.70 -2.58
CA ASN A 353 14.28 7.78 -1.33
C ASN A 353 15.37 6.69 -1.24
N GLU A 354 16.53 7.02 -0.66
CA GLU A 354 17.60 6.04 -0.39
C GLU A 354 17.14 4.86 0.50
N ASN A 355 16.08 5.05 1.29
CA ASN A 355 15.48 4.01 2.13
C ASN A 355 14.31 3.26 1.47
N ALA A 356 13.88 3.60 0.25
CA ALA A 356 12.70 2.99 -0.37
C ALA A 356 12.78 1.46 -0.47
N GLU A 357 13.93 0.89 -0.84
CA GLU A 357 14.14 -0.57 -0.86
C GLU A 357 14.06 -1.20 0.55
N ARG A 358 14.48 -0.46 1.58
CA ARG A 358 14.39 -0.89 2.98
C ARG A 358 12.97 -0.77 3.52
N TRP A 359 12.21 0.25 3.11
CA TRP A 359 10.78 0.36 3.43
C TRP A 359 10.01 -0.82 2.82
N ALA A 360 10.30 -1.18 1.56
CA ALA A 360 9.72 -2.37 0.91
C ALA A 360 10.10 -3.66 1.66
N GLU A 361 11.38 -3.85 2.01
CA GLU A 361 11.82 -5.02 2.78
C GLU A 361 11.09 -5.11 4.13
N ARG A 362 10.97 -3.99 4.87
CA ARG A 362 10.33 -3.95 6.18
C ARG A 362 8.82 -4.12 6.11
N MET A 363 8.16 -3.56 5.10
CA MET A 363 6.73 -3.77 4.84
C MET A 363 6.44 -5.27 4.65
N VAL A 364 7.21 -5.95 3.80
CA VAL A 364 7.08 -7.41 3.59
C VAL A 364 7.41 -8.18 4.89
N THR A 365 8.50 -7.83 5.56
CA THR A 365 8.93 -8.48 6.81
C THR A 365 7.89 -8.35 7.93
N MET A 366 7.32 -7.17 8.12
CA MET A 366 6.34 -6.88 9.17
C MET A 366 4.96 -7.47 8.84
N GLN A 367 4.54 -7.51 7.57
CA GLN A 367 3.31 -8.21 7.17
C GLN A 367 3.42 -9.73 7.40
N ILE A 368 4.60 -10.30 7.09
CA ILE A 368 4.90 -11.71 7.41
C ILE A 368 4.91 -11.93 8.93
N ALA A 369 5.46 -11.01 9.72
CA ALA A 369 5.48 -11.13 11.18
C ALA A 369 4.11 -10.90 11.84
N ALA A 370 3.25 -10.04 11.30
CA ALA A 370 1.91 -9.79 11.80
C ALA A 370 1.01 -11.02 11.61
N LEU A 371 1.08 -11.65 10.43
CA LEU A 371 0.21 -12.77 10.06
C LEU A 371 0.84 -14.17 10.18
N GLY A 372 2.10 -14.29 10.60
CA GLY A 372 2.79 -15.58 10.66
C GLY A 372 2.43 -16.46 11.86
N ASP A 373 2.10 -17.72 11.58
CA ASP A 373 1.93 -18.80 12.56
C ASP A 373 3.05 -19.88 12.43
N ARG A 374 2.97 -20.92 13.27
CA ARG A 374 4.04 -21.95 13.37
C ARG A 374 4.20 -22.83 12.13
N ASN A 375 3.17 -22.93 11.29
CA ASN A 375 3.22 -23.74 10.07
C ASN A 375 4.13 -23.06 9.02
N ASP A 376 4.11 -21.72 9.00
CA ASP A 376 4.83 -20.86 8.07
C ASP A 376 6.34 -20.85 8.32
N LEU A 377 6.79 -21.26 9.51
CA LEU A 377 8.21 -21.47 9.84
C LEU A 377 8.91 -22.47 8.91
N SER A 378 8.15 -23.25 8.14
CA SER A 378 8.66 -24.17 7.11
C SER A 378 8.33 -23.75 5.67
N ASP A 379 7.50 -22.72 5.46
CA ASP A 379 7.02 -22.33 4.13
C ASP A 379 8.16 -21.74 3.28
N PRO A 380 8.54 -22.39 2.15
CA PRO A 380 9.54 -21.90 1.24
C PRO A 380 9.02 -20.85 0.25
N MET A 381 7.72 -20.55 0.22
CA MET A 381 7.12 -19.64 -0.76
C MET A 381 7.65 -18.22 -0.58
N PRO A 382 8.41 -17.67 -1.55
CA PRO A 382 8.78 -16.26 -1.51
C PRO A 382 7.55 -15.37 -1.69
N LEU A 383 7.33 -14.49 -0.72
CA LEU A 383 6.40 -13.37 -0.75
C LEU A 383 7.23 -12.11 -0.95
N ASN A 384 7.09 -11.49 -2.12
CA ASN A 384 7.83 -10.30 -2.51
C ASN A 384 9.35 -10.41 -2.24
N GLY A 385 9.94 -11.58 -2.53
CA GLY A 385 11.36 -11.89 -2.35
C GLY A 385 11.76 -12.46 -0.99
N LEU A 386 10.86 -12.46 0.00
CA LEU A 386 11.10 -12.96 1.35
C LEU A 386 10.20 -14.17 1.63
N ALA A 387 10.79 -15.34 1.92
CA ALA A 387 10.01 -16.52 2.31
C ALA A 387 9.74 -16.52 3.83
N PRO A 388 8.55 -16.93 4.31
CA PRO A 388 8.24 -16.97 5.74
C PRO A 388 9.26 -17.76 6.57
N ARG A 389 9.69 -18.95 6.13
CA ARG A 389 10.74 -19.76 6.81
C ARG A 389 12.07 -19.02 7.00
N ASP A 390 12.42 -18.14 6.06
CA ASP A 390 13.71 -17.45 6.01
C ASP A 390 13.62 -16.11 6.78
N THR A 391 12.41 -15.61 7.02
CA THR A 391 12.11 -14.27 7.56
C THR A 391 11.64 -14.31 9.02
N LEU A 392 10.74 -15.23 9.37
CA LEU A 392 10.16 -15.34 10.71
C LEU A 392 11.24 -15.64 11.77
N ARG A 393 11.15 -14.95 12.91
CA ARG A 393 11.98 -15.19 14.11
C ARG A 393 11.16 -15.55 15.36
N GLY A 394 9.90 -15.90 15.12
CA GLY A 394 8.88 -16.26 16.09
C GLY A 394 7.53 -16.27 15.38
N THR A 395 6.44 -16.34 16.15
CA THR A 395 5.06 -16.34 15.62
C THR A 395 4.15 -15.50 16.50
N ASN A 396 3.16 -14.86 15.86
CA ASN A 396 2.20 -13.94 16.50
C ASN A 396 0.75 -14.37 16.35
N VAL A 397 0.47 -15.22 15.35
CA VAL A 397 -0.85 -15.82 15.14
C VAL A 397 -0.83 -17.26 15.61
N ASN A 398 -1.93 -17.71 16.21
CA ASN A 398 -2.10 -19.12 16.57
C ASN A 398 -2.36 -19.99 15.32
N PRO A 399 -2.15 -21.31 15.38
CA PRO A 399 -2.45 -22.22 14.27
C PRO A 399 -3.95 -22.28 13.90
N THR A 400 -4.82 -21.72 14.75
CA THR A 400 -6.24 -21.46 14.52
C THR A 400 -6.48 -20.24 13.60
N ARG A 401 -5.42 -19.53 13.19
CA ARG A 401 -5.42 -18.22 12.53
C ARG A 401 -5.99 -17.07 13.37
N LEU A 402 -6.24 -17.30 14.66
CA LEU A 402 -6.68 -16.27 15.61
C LEU A 402 -5.52 -15.70 16.44
N VAL A 403 -5.72 -14.48 16.93
CA VAL A 403 -4.71 -13.64 17.60
C VAL A 403 -5.05 -13.48 19.09
N GLU A 404 -4.07 -13.71 19.97
CA GLU A 404 -4.18 -13.42 21.41
C GLU A 404 -3.59 -12.03 21.68
N ASN A 405 -4.39 -11.05 22.09
CA ASN A 405 -3.90 -9.69 22.40
C ASN A 405 -4.57 -9.11 23.65
N HIS A 406 -3.86 -8.20 24.34
CA HIS A 406 -4.25 -7.63 25.65
C HIS A 406 -4.81 -8.65 26.69
N ASN A 407 -4.26 -9.86 26.73
CA ASN A 407 -4.66 -11.00 27.56
C ASN A 407 -6.01 -11.66 27.18
N VAL A 408 -6.53 -11.37 26.00
CA VAL A 408 -7.70 -12.07 25.44
C VAL A 408 -7.23 -13.33 24.70
N ALA A 409 -7.47 -14.48 25.32
CA ALA A 409 -7.01 -15.77 24.81
C ALA A 409 -7.70 -16.21 23.51
N ASP A 410 -7.01 -17.07 22.75
CA ASP A 410 -7.51 -17.74 21.53
C ASP A 410 -8.92 -18.34 21.72
N GLY A 411 -9.76 -18.19 20.70
CA GLY A 411 -11.14 -18.70 20.66
C GLY A 411 -12.19 -17.87 21.40
N GLN A 412 -11.82 -16.82 22.13
CA GLN A 412 -12.77 -15.82 22.64
C GLN A 412 -13.23 -14.88 21.52
N ASP A 413 -14.41 -14.27 21.66
CA ASP A 413 -14.98 -13.41 20.62
C ASP A 413 -14.13 -12.16 20.38
N ILE A 414 -13.56 -11.63 21.45
CA ILE A 414 -12.61 -10.51 21.43
C ILE A 414 -11.25 -10.94 20.83
N SER A 415 -10.91 -12.24 20.75
CA SER A 415 -9.70 -12.69 20.00
C SER A 415 -9.90 -12.56 18.48
N ARG A 416 -11.13 -12.74 17.98
CA ARG A 416 -11.46 -12.44 16.58
C ARG A 416 -11.37 -10.95 16.26
N TRP A 417 -11.67 -10.08 17.24
CA TRP A 417 -11.50 -8.63 17.13
C TRP A 417 -10.03 -8.28 16.78
N TYR A 418 -9.05 -8.77 17.56
CA TYR A 418 -7.62 -8.60 17.24
C TYR A 418 -7.15 -9.28 15.96
N SER A 419 -7.76 -10.41 15.61
CA SER A 419 -7.44 -11.14 14.37
C SER A 419 -7.81 -10.33 13.11
N MET A 420 -8.82 -9.47 13.23
CA MET A 420 -9.18 -8.49 12.20
C MET A 420 -8.27 -7.26 12.23
N ALA A 421 -7.78 -6.84 13.41
CA ALA A 421 -6.82 -5.75 13.54
C ALA A 421 -5.49 -6.09 12.86
N ALA A 422 -5.05 -7.34 12.98
CA ALA A 422 -3.91 -7.89 12.25
C ALA A 422 -4.03 -7.78 10.71
N LEU A 423 -5.26 -7.70 10.18
CA LEU A 423 -5.53 -7.52 8.75
C LEU A 423 -5.56 -6.05 8.29
N SER A 424 -5.50 -5.06 9.19
CA SER A 424 -5.48 -3.65 8.76
C SER A 424 -4.20 -3.33 7.97
N GLY A 425 -3.09 -4.02 8.23
CA GLY A 425 -1.89 -3.95 7.40
C GLY A 425 -2.14 -4.30 5.93
N SER A 426 -2.84 -5.40 5.68
CA SER A 426 -3.27 -5.82 4.34
C SER A 426 -4.16 -4.75 3.69
N GLU A 427 -5.13 -4.23 4.45
CA GLU A 427 -6.04 -3.15 4.02
C GLU A 427 -5.27 -1.91 3.57
N TRP A 428 -4.38 -1.39 4.41
CA TRP A 428 -3.63 -0.17 4.12
C TRP A 428 -2.67 -0.33 2.94
N ILE A 429 -2.04 -1.49 2.78
CA ILE A 429 -1.20 -1.78 1.61
C ILE A 429 -2.06 -1.80 0.34
N ILE A 430 -3.19 -2.54 0.34
CA ILE A 430 -4.12 -2.61 -0.80
C ILE A 430 -4.64 -1.21 -1.15
N ARG A 431 -5.20 -0.47 -0.19
CA ARG A 431 -5.77 0.88 -0.36
C ARG A 431 -4.73 1.85 -0.95
N THR A 432 -3.51 1.82 -0.42
CA THR A 432 -2.44 2.76 -0.80
C THR A 432 -1.99 2.56 -2.24
N PHE A 433 -1.53 1.36 -2.60
CA PHE A 433 -1.01 1.11 -3.95
C PHE A 433 -2.12 1.19 -5.00
N PHE A 434 -3.32 0.67 -4.69
CA PHE A 434 -4.40 0.65 -5.67
C PHE A 434 -4.96 2.05 -6.00
N ARG A 435 -5.04 2.98 -5.03
CA ARG A 435 -5.38 4.38 -5.32
C ARG A 435 -4.34 5.05 -6.22
N ALA A 436 -3.06 4.79 -5.95
CA ALA A 436 -1.95 5.26 -6.78
C ALA A 436 -1.88 4.63 -8.18
N ASN A 437 -2.80 3.70 -8.52
CA ASN A 437 -2.78 2.92 -9.75
C ASN A 437 -1.53 2.02 -9.91
N LEU A 438 -0.94 1.62 -8.76
CA LEU A 438 0.27 0.81 -8.68
C LEU A 438 -0.09 -0.67 -8.38
N PRO A 439 0.73 -1.63 -8.83
CA PRO A 439 0.55 -3.04 -8.48
C PRO A 439 0.64 -3.27 -6.96
N VAL A 440 -0.35 -3.96 -6.39
CA VAL A 440 -0.41 -4.25 -4.94
C VAL A 440 0.62 -5.33 -4.57
N PRO A 441 1.47 -5.16 -3.55
CA PRO A 441 2.35 -6.22 -3.06
C PRO A 441 1.59 -7.50 -2.71
N ALA A 442 1.99 -8.62 -3.29
CA ALA A 442 1.42 -9.95 -3.05
C ALA A 442 1.35 -10.34 -1.56
N VAL A 443 2.31 -9.87 -0.75
CA VAL A 443 2.33 -10.07 0.71
C VAL A 443 1.07 -9.52 1.41
N ALA A 444 0.40 -8.50 0.87
CA ALA A 444 -0.84 -7.96 1.43
C ALA A 444 -2.01 -8.97 1.36
N LEU A 445 -1.95 -9.93 0.44
CA LEU A 445 -2.96 -10.97 0.26
C LEU A 445 -2.63 -12.24 1.05
N TRP A 446 -1.41 -12.36 1.58
CA TRP A 446 -0.97 -13.54 2.31
C TRP A 446 -1.77 -13.68 3.61
N HIS A 447 -2.35 -14.87 3.83
CA HIS A 447 -3.30 -15.19 4.90
C HIS A 447 -4.53 -14.28 5.03
N LEU A 448 -4.81 -13.35 4.11
CA LEU A 448 -6.02 -12.53 4.15
C LEU A 448 -7.26 -13.44 4.13
N ARG A 449 -7.31 -14.41 3.22
CA ARG A 449 -8.40 -15.40 3.14
C ARG A 449 -8.47 -16.29 4.38
N ASP A 450 -7.35 -16.88 4.79
CA ASP A 450 -7.31 -17.86 5.87
C ASP A 450 -7.73 -17.25 7.21
N THR A 451 -7.27 -16.03 7.47
CA THR A 451 -7.63 -15.26 8.67
C THR A 451 -9.10 -14.84 8.63
N MET A 452 -9.62 -14.40 7.48
CA MET A 452 -11.05 -14.09 7.31
C MET A 452 -11.98 -15.30 7.46
N GLN A 453 -11.55 -16.48 7.04
CA GLN A 453 -12.29 -17.73 7.23
C GLN A 453 -12.27 -18.19 8.69
N ALA A 454 -11.14 -18.04 9.39
CA ALA A 454 -11.04 -18.35 10.81
C ALA A 454 -11.83 -17.36 11.67
N VAL A 455 -11.79 -16.07 11.33
CA VAL A 455 -12.66 -15.05 11.94
C VAL A 455 -14.13 -15.41 11.70
N ALA A 456 -14.53 -15.79 10.48
CA ALA A 456 -15.91 -16.20 10.20
C ALA A 456 -16.38 -17.47 10.96
N TYR A 457 -15.46 -18.26 11.53
CA TYR A 457 -15.81 -19.51 12.22
C TYR A 457 -16.29 -19.30 13.66
N MET A 458 -17.61 -19.30 13.80
CA MET A 458 -18.32 -19.46 15.07
C MET A 458 -19.22 -20.71 15.01
N PRO A 459 -19.03 -21.71 15.89
CA PRO A 459 -19.85 -22.94 15.89
C PRO A 459 -21.36 -22.72 16.10
N ASP A 460 -21.76 -21.56 16.62
CA ASP A 460 -23.15 -21.14 16.84
C ASP A 460 -23.59 -19.99 15.90
N GLY A 461 -22.72 -19.52 15.01
CA GLY A 461 -22.96 -18.41 14.08
C GLY A 461 -22.86 -17.00 14.68
N SER A 462 -22.54 -16.86 15.97
CA SER A 462 -22.72 -15.60 16.73
C SER A 462 -21.67 -14.51 16.51
N LEU A 463 -20.72 -14.64 15.57
CA LEU A 463 -19.62 -13.69 15.39
C LEU A 463 -20.10 -12.24 15.17
N TRP A 464 -21.30 -12.14 14.62
CA TRP A 464 -21.91 -10.93 14.13
C TRP A 464 -22.89 -10.33 15.15
N ASP A 465 -23.17 -11.05 16.24
CA ASP A 465 -23.99 -10.64 17.41
C ASP A 465 -23.15 -10.01 18.55
N MET A 466 -21.83 -9.80 18.36
CA MET A 466 -21.00 -9.10 19.34
C MET A 466 -21.61 -7.73 19.71
N ASP A 467 -21.52 -7.36 20.98
CA ASP A 467 -21.99 -6.07 21.50
C ASP A 467 -20.94 -4.98 21.21
N TRP A 468 -21.04 -4.32 20.05
CA TRP A 468 -20.05 -3.38 19.47
C TRP A 468 -19.87 -2.05 20.22
N ARG A 469 -19.98 -2.05 21.56
CA ARG A 469 -19.77 -0.87 22.42
C ARG A 469 -18.30 -0.59 22.75
N GLU A 470 -17.36 -1.46 22.36
CA GLU A 470 -15.91 -1.22 22.51
C GLU A 470 -15.24 -0.70 21.22
N PRO A 471 -14.18 0.12 21.32
CA PRO A 471 -13.95 1.18 20.34
C PRO A 471 -12.59 1.03 19.62
N VAL A 472 -12.50 0.17 18.60
CA VAL A 472 -11.39 0.23 17.64
C VAL A 472 -11.91 0.28 16.20
N GLY A 473 -11.57 1.36 15.53
CA GLY A 473 -12.15 1.76 14.24
C GLY A 473 -11.69 0.95 13.04
N GLU A 474 -10.51 0.32 13.07
CA GLU A 474 -9.87 -0.24 11.86
C GLU A 474 -10.63 -1.43 11.22
N LEU A 475 -11.66 -1.95 11.88
CA LEU A 475 -12.21 -3.28 11.57
C LEU A 475 -13.46 -3.29 10.70
N SER A 476 -13.98 -2.12 10.31
CA SER A 476 -15.19 -2.04 9.49
C SER A 476 -14.96 -2.45 8.03
N TYR A 477 -13.72 -2.36 7.54
CA TYR A 477 -13.36 -2.63 6.14
C TYR A 477 -13.01 -4.08 5.86
N ALA A 478 -12.41 -4.79 6.82
CA ALA A 478 -11.86 -6.12 6.59
C ALA A 478 -12.87 -7.11 5.94
N PRO A 479 -14.17 -7.14 6.28
CA PRO A 479 -15.17 -7.94 5.56
C PRO A 479 -15.38 -7.49 4.10
N LEU A 480 -15.42 -6.18 3.82
CA LEU A 480 -15.57 -5.66 2.46
C LEU A 480 -14.32 -5.90 1.61
N ILE A 481 -13.13 -5.88 2.22
CA ILE A 481 -11.84 -6.14 1.57
C ILE A 481 -11.64 -7.63 1.33
N ALA A 482 -12.06 -8.47 2.27
CA ALA A 482 -12.15 -9.91 2.07
C ALA A 482 -13.08 -10.23 0.89
N TYR A 483 -14.27 -9.63 0.88
CA TYR A 483 -15.22 -9.75 -0.24
C TYR A 483 -14.59 -9.34 -1.57
N MET A 484 -13.93 -8.16 -1.60
CA MET A 484 -13.31 -7.62 -2.80
C MET A 484 -12.10 -8.41 -3.30
N PHE A 485 -11.29 -9.02 -2.44
CA PHE A 485 -9.93 -9.45 -2.81
C PHE A 485 -9.54 -10.88 -2.39
N ALA A 486 -10.35 -11.57 -1.57
CA ALA A 486 -9.98 -12.88 -1.00
C ALA A 486 -11.08 -13.96 -1.10
N ASP A 487 -12.31 -13.64 -0.71
CA ASP A 487 -13.44 -14.58 -0.69
C ASP A 487 -14.76 -13.79 -0.81
N PRO A 488 -15.47 -13.80 -1.95
CA PRO A 488 -16.65 -12.97 -2.20
C PRO A 488 -17.93 -13.52 -1.53
N ASN A 489 -17.87 -13.77 -0.22
CA ASN A 489 -19.01 -14.24 0.56
C ASN A 489 -20.02 -13.10 0.82
N GLU A 490 -21.27 -13.28 0.38
CA GLU A 490 -22.37 -12.33 0.57
C GLU A 490 -22.71 -12.06 2.06
N ASP A 491 -22.33 -12.95 2.97
CA ASP A 491 -22.46 -12.73 4.42
C ASP A 491 -21.73 -11.45 4.86
N TYR A 492 -20.52 -11.22 4.35
CA TYR A 492 -19.70 -10.05 4.67
C TYR A 492 -20.40 -8.74 4.30
N VAL A 493 -21.08 -8.71 3.15
CA VAL A 493 -21.89 -7.58 2.69
C VAL A 493 -23.14 -7.42 3.57
N THR A 494 -23.85 -8.52 3.83
CA THR A 494 -25.11 -8.51 4.60
C THR A 494 -24.92 -7.92 6.00
N GLN A 495 -23.84 -8.31 6.68
CA GLN A 495 -23.49 -7.80 8.01
C GLN A 495 -23.04 -6.33 7.96
N PHE A 496 -22.29 -5.95 6.93
CA PHE A 496 -21.91 -4.55 6.72
C PHE A 496 -23.15 -3.65 6.57
N LEU A 497 -24.12 -4.07 5.76
CA LEU A 497 -25.39 -3.35 5.58
C LEU A 497 -26.20 -3.26 6.88
N HIS A 498 -26.19 -4.32 7.70
CA HIS A 498 -26.81 -4.26 9.03
C HIS A 498 -26.16 -3.18 9.92
N ARG A 499 -24.83 -3.12 9.99
CA ARG A 499 -24.11 -2.06 10.74
C ARG A 499 -24.36 -0.67 10.18
N ALA A 500 -24.35 -0.50 8.86
CA ALA A 500 -24.64 0.77 8.21
C ALA A 500 -26.06 1.26 8.57
N SER A 501 -27.03 0.35 8.70
CA SER A 501 -28.39 0.69 9.14
C SER A 501 -28.46 1.13 10.61
N ILE A 502 -27.67 0.51 11.52
CA ILE A 502 -27.55 0.95 12.92
C ILE A 502 -26.92 2.35 13.01
N PHE A 503 -25.82 2.57 12.28
CA PHE A 503 -25.16 3.89 12.21
C PHE A 503 -26.10 4.97 11.71
N ALA A 504 -26.78 4.71 10.58
CA ALA A 504 -27.77 5.63 10.00
C ALA A 504 -28.93 5.93 10.96
N GLY A 505 -29.33 4.98 11.81
CA GLY A 505 -30.34 5.16 12.85
C GLY A 505 -29.86 5.91 14.09
N GLN A 506 -28.55 6.05 14.30
CA GLN A 506 -27.96 6.85 15.39
C GLN A 506 -27.61 8.28 14.98
N GLN A 507 -27.35 8.52 13.70
CA GLN A 507 -26.94 9.82 13.20
C GLN A 507 -28.10 10.83 13.17
N ASP A 508 -27.89 11.99 13.78
CA ASP A 508 -28.87 13.07 13.78
C ASP A 508 -29.07 13.62 12.34
N PRO A 509 -30.30 13.65 11.81
CA PRO A 509 -30.56 13.98 10.41
C PRO A 509 -30.44 15.48 10.10
N GLU A 510 -30.46 16.35 11.10
CA GLU A 510 -30.35 17.80 10.90
C GLU A 510 -28.89 18.27 10.93
N THR A 511 -28.11 17.76 11.89
CA THR A 511 -26.74 18.18 12.20
C THR A 511 -25.67 17.22 11.67
N GLY A 512 -26.02 15.96 11.43
CA GLY A 512 -25.08 14.87 11.14
C GLY A 512 -24.30 14.36 12.35
N ALA A 513 -24.60 14.86 13.56
CA ALA A 513 -23.93 14.48 14.80
C ALA A 513 -24.27 13.04 15.21
N LEU A 514 -23.40 12.44 16.02
CA LEU A 514 -23.65 11.18 16.72
C LEU A 514 -23.84 11.50 18.23
N PRO A 515 -24.73 10.81 18.97
CA PRO A 515 -24.95 11.07 20.39
C PRO A 515 -23.69 10.89 21.24
N ASP A 516 -23.58 11.59 22.37
CA ASP A 516 -22.49 11.38 23.33
C ASP A 516 -22.48 9.93 23.83
N GLY A 517 -21.35 9.24 23.65
CA GLY A 517 -21.22 7.82 24.01
C GLY A 517 -22.00 6.85 23.10
N SER A 518 -22.52 7.32 21.96
CA SER A 518 -22.88 6.44 20.84
C SER A 518 -21.65 5.75 20.24
N PHE A 519 -21.82 5.01 19.15
CA PHE A 519 -20.72 4.28 18.50
C PHE A 519 -19.66 5.25 17.98
N ASN A 520 -18.69 5.53 18.86
CA ASN A 520 -17.74 6.60 18.67
C ASN A 520 -16.65 6.09 17.71
N TRP A 521 -16.93 6.28 16.43
CA TRP A 521 -15.99 6.11 15.34
C TRP A 521 -14.73 7.01 15.39
N PRO A 522 -14.57 8.10 16.21
CA PRO A 522 -13.35 8.88 16.17
C PRO A 522 -12.18 8.35 17.03
N VAL A 523 -12.26 7.18 17.68
CA VAL A 523 -11.16 6.73 18.57
C VAL A 523 -9.87 6.37 17.80
N TYR A 524 -9.94 5.99 16.51
CA TYR A 524 -8.74 5.67 15.69
C TYR A 524 -8.79 6.16 14.22
N GLY A 525 -9.67 7.10 13.86
CA GLY A 525 -9.68 7.79 12.55
C GLY A 525 -10.06 6.97 11.30
N SER A 526 -9.83 5.67 11.35
CA SER A 526 -9.94 4.66 10.30
C SER A 526 -11.38 4.16 10.11
N SER A 527 -12.34 5.07 10.25
CA SER A 527 -13.79 4.85 10.23
C SER A 527 -14.49 6.06 10.85
N GLN A 528 -15.46 6.72 10.23
CA GLN A 528 -15.27 7.31 8.90
C GLN A 528 -16.21 6.72 7.81
N PRO A 529 -17.53 7.02 7.70
CA PRO A 529 -18.34 6.53 6.57
C PRO A 529 -17.80 7.01 5.21
N GLY A 530 -17.13 8.17 5.19
CA GLY A 530 -16.36 8.65 4.04
C GLY A 530 -15.24 7.69 3.60
N GLU A 531 -14.61 6.97 4.53
CA GLU A 531 -13.59 5.97 4.17
C GLU A 531 -14.18 4.76 3.44
N ILE A 532 -15.44 4.39 3.71
CA ILE A 532 -16.13 3.37 2.91
C ILE A 532 -16.37 3.87 1.47
N LEU A 533 -16.58 5.18 1.26
CA LEU A 533 -16.60 5.73 -0.10
C LEU A 533 -15.28 5.49 -0.84
N GLN A 534 -14.15 5.52 -0.13
CA GLN A 534 -12.85 5.15 -0.71
C GLN A 534 -12.86 3.68 -1.17
N MET A 535 -13.40 2.75 -0.38
CA MET A 535 -13.56 1.34 -0.80
C MET A 535 -14.50 1.18 -2.01
N ILE A 536 -15.54 2.01 -2.12
CA ILE A 536 -16.44 2.00 -3.29
C ILE A 536 -15.74 2.57 -4.54
N MET A 537 -14.93 3.64 -4.41
CA MET A 537 -14.11 4.17 -5.50
C MET A 537 -13.07 3.15 -5.97
N LEU A 538 -12.44 2.42 -5.05
CA LEU A 538 -11.54 1.30 -5.36
C LEU A 538 -12.29 0.18 -6.10
N SER A 539 -13.43 -0.26 -5.56
CA SER A 539 -14.30 -1.25 -6.17
C SER A 539 -14.71 -0.90 -7.61
N ALA A 540 -15.05 0.36 -7.89
CA ALA A 540 -15.44 0.79 -9.22
C ALA A 540 -14.34 0.63 -10.28
N ARG A 541 -13.05 0.78 -9.91
CA ARG A 541 -11.89 0.57 -10.79
C ARG A 541 -11.70 -0.89 -11.24
N MET A 542 -12.36 -1.85 -10.58
CA MET A 542 -12.25 -3.27 -10.93
C MET A 542 -12.94 -3.63 -12.26
N ASN A 543 -13.85 -2.78 -12.75
CA ASN A 543 -14.62 -3.02 -13.97
C ASN A 543 -13.89 -2.61 -15.26
N ASP A 544 -12.86 -1.78 -15.17
CA ASP A 544 -12.06 -1.36 -16.32
C ASP A 544 -10.78 -2.22 -16.40
N PRO A 545 -10.58 -3.03 -17.46
CA PRO A 545 -9.36 -3.82 -17.64
C PRO A 545 -8.05 -3.02 -17.63
N LEU A 546 -8.09 -1.70 -17.85
CA LEU A 546 -6.94 -0.80 -17.81
C LEU A 546 -6.64 -0.26 -16.39
N THR A 547 -7.64 -0.19 -15.51
CA THR A 547 -7.47 0.22 -14.10
C THR A 547 -7.71 -0.90 -13.09
N ALA A 548 -7.94 -2.13 -13.57
CA ALA A 548 -8.20 -3.27 -12.73
C ALA A 548 -7.02 -3.54 -11.80
N PRO A 549 -7.25 -3.83 -10.51
CA PRO A 549 -6.17 -4.07 -9.56
C PRO A 549 -5.37 -5.30 -9.98
N HIS A 550 -4.05 -5.17 -9.91
CA HIS A 550 -3.12 -6.27 -10.12
C HIS A 550 -2.25 -6.43 -8.88
N SER A 551 -2.13 -7.65 -8.36
CA SER A 551 -1.11 -7.96 -7.37
C SER A 551 0.26 -8.09 -8.05
N THR A 552 1.37 -7.94 -7.32
CA THR A 552 2.69 -8.35 -7.80
C THR A 552 3.52 -9.03 -6.75
N ASN A 553 4.14 -10.16 -7.11
CA ASN A 553 5.07 -10.89 -6.25
C ASN A 553 6.54 -10.56 -6.54
N ALA A 554 6.81 -9.35 -7.03
CA ALA A 554 8.16 -8.84 -7.26
C ALA A 554 9.01 -8.80 -5.98
N HIS A 555 10.30 -9.13 -6.12
CA HIS A 555 11.28 -9.08 -5.03
C HIS A 555 11.38 -7.67 -4.42
N TYR A 556 11.51 -7.54 -3.11
CA TYR A 556 11.45 -6.27 -2.37
C TYR A 556 12.39 -5.17 -2.89
N THR A 557 13.64 -5.50 -3.25
CA THR A 557 14.56 -4.53 -3.89
C THR A 557 14.06 -4.00 -5.24
N HIS A 558 13.21 -4.77 -5.93
CA HIS A 558 12.62 -4.41 -7.21
C HIS A 558 11.20 -3.82 -7.04
N LEU A 559 10.50 -4.05 -5.92
CA LEU A 559 9.24 -3.38 -5.60
C LEU A 559 9.41 -1.86 -5.57
N ALA A 560 10.42 -1.36 -4.85
CA ALA A 560 10.72 0.07 -4.84
C ALA A 560 11.08 0.59 -6.25
N ALA A 561 11.80 -0.20 -7.06
CA ALA A 561 12.07 0.15 -8.45
C ALA A 561 10.80 0.16 -9.34
N ILE A 562 9.85 -0.76 -9.12
CA ILE A 562 8.54 -0.76 -9.77
C ILE A 562 7.79 0.54 -9.43
N TYR A 563 7.78 0.97 -8.18
CA TYR A 563 7.08 2.18 -7.76
C TYR A 563 7.80 3.50 -8.11
N ARG A 564 9.07 3.45 -8.56
CA ARG A 564 9.74 4.55 -9.27
C ARG A 564 9.39 4.62 -10.77
N SER A 565 8.91 3.50 -11.33
CA SER A 565 8.86 3.25 -12.78
C SER A 565 7.49 3.43 -13.42
N VAL A 566 6.48 3.80 -12.62
CA VAL A 566 5.06 3.95 -12.96
C VAL A 566 4.60 5.30 -12.41
#